data_AF-A0A367PWW7-F1
#
_entry.id   AF-A0A367PWW7-F1
#
_cell.length_a   1.000
_cell.length_b   1.000
_cell.length_c   1.000
_cell.angle_alpha   90.00
_cell.angle_beta   90.00
_cell.angle_gamma   90.00
#
_symmetry.space_group_name_H-M   'P 1'
#
loop_
_entity.id
_entity.type
_entity.pdbx_description
1 polymer ?
#
loop_
_entity_poly.entity_id
_entity_poly.type
_entity_poly.pdbx_seq_one_letter_code
_entity_poly.pdbx_strand_id
1 'polypeptide(L)'
;MHKGFRNKLPLLFTFCLFTNFLPASDSLLCPVFASEGYYKLARNYGTDGRTGSSGRSGRDGSSGQNQNIFVNGSPVNLDLSGTDGEDGEDGEPGYRPHCRNQPYNVSHDINAPDGGSGGDGGKGGDGGNGGSITVYYTNLADLRNIFVRATGGEGGRGGRGASGTDGCKCRRRKWEVQTCEGTPGTPNYKCTNKVYRCSDGSDGRDGSDGRDGRDGSLGTLSIVNSKQPLADDNPTVKLAISELTNKPFKLSKNKWNIRPGALSLLAPGSAIADNYREFEVRLEEAFQIVWQERQPITSFANEVVTVNLNDSKQVEVNFSEDLWVDGSSKSEANVTTFTVNYAIPKKDVTRLAVAEFADAGQNLNLKIVDLAAKSDAINTQFRVKFRAKDTSYGFSDYKTEYEGDIPNEFVTRDYNRFTLALGKLKIDNDALRSGMNVQIEVIATRSLGGRSAKQTIRWQGVVRKARRGV
;
A
#
# COMPACT_ATOMS: atom_id res chain seq x y z
N MET A 1 33.17 26.41 52.49
CA MET A 1 32.89 27.79 52.00
C MET A 1 31.86 27.65 50.87
N HIS A 2 30.59 28.09 50.92
CA HIS A 2 30.06 29.47 51.12
C HIS A 2 30.68 30.47 50.12
N LYS A 3 29.96 31.28 49.33
CA LYS A 3 28.51 31.56 49.05
C LYS A 3 28.45 31.98 47.54
N GLY A 4 27.33 32.10 46.80
CA GLY A 4 25.92 32.33 47.10
C GLY A 4 25.43 33.68 46.50
N PHE A 5 24.11 33.83 46.24
CA PHE A 5 23.38 34.96 45.58
C PHE A 5 23.22 34.86 44.04
N ARG A 6 22.05 34.61 43.42
CA ARG A 6 20.60 34.62 43.79
C ARG A 6 19.86 35.97 43.59
N ASN A 7 18.91 35.96 42.62
CA ASN A 7 17.55 36.55 42.67
C ASN A 7 17.32 38.09 42.50
N LYS A 8 16.60 38.52 41.43
CA LYS A 8 15.12 38.77 41.40
C LYS A 8 14.60 39.53 40.15
N LEU A 9 13.36 39.19 39.75
CA LEU A 9 12.42 39.98 38.90
C LEU A 9 11.71 41.05 39.79
N PRO A 10 11.02 42.10 39.26
CA PRO A 10 9.65 41.92 38.76
C PRO A 10 9.13 42.88 37.65
N LEU A 11 7.88 42.62 37.25
CA LEU A 11 6.95 43.25 36.29
C LEU A 11 6.92 44.79 36.16
N LEU A 12 6.47 45.26 34.98
CA LEU A 12 5.28 46.15 34.88
C LEU A 12 4.56 46.03 33.51
N PHE A 13 3.25 46.30 33.52
CA PHE A 13 2.27 46.19 32.42
C PHE A 13 2.21 47.45 31.54
N THR A 14 1.85 47.30 30.26
CA THR A 14 1.06 48.33 29.53
C THR A 14 0.09 47.71 28.51
N PHE A 15 -1.11 48.29 28.41
CA PHE A 15 -2.22 47.93 27.52
C PHE A 15 -2.17 48.72 26.20
N CYS A 16 -2.65 48.13 25.08
CA CYS A 16 -3.37 48.76 23.94
C CYS A 16 -3.57 47.69 22.83
N LEU A 17 -4.79 47.25 22.51
CA LEU A 17 -5.79 47.92 21.67
C LEU A 17 -5.33 48.18 20.23
N PHE A 18 -5.76 47.31 19.31
CA PHE A 18 -5.89 47.63 17.88
C PHE A 18 -7.30 47.26 17.40
N THR A 19 -7.92 48.17 16.66
CA THR A 19 -9.33 48.14 16.23
C THR A 19 -9.50 47.87 14.74
N ASN A 20 -10.68 47.37 14.39
CA ASN A 20 -11.12 47.00 13.04
C ASN A 20 -11.21 48.18 12.04
N PHE A 21 -10.95 47.86 10.76
CA PHE A 21 -11.50 48.41 9.50
C PHE A 21 -11.19 47.34 8.43
N LEU A 22 -11.91 47.06 7.32
CA LEU A 22 -13.20 47.38 6.68
C LEU A 22 -13.43 46.26 5.60
N PRO A 23 -14.52 46.16 4.79
CA PRO A 23 -15.74 46.98 4.71
C PRO A 23 -17.07 46.18 4.77
N ALA A 24 -18.20 46.89 4.67
CA ALA A 24 -19.51 46.32 4.34
C ALA A 24 -19.86 46.62 2.86
N SER A 25 -20.57 45.70 2.20
CA SER A 25 -21.88 45.95 1.56
C SER A 25 -22.32 44.82 0.62
N ASP A 26 -23.65 44.64 0.56
CA ASP A 26 -24.47 44.02 -0.49
C ASP A 26 -24.29 42.52 -0.83
N SER A 27 -25.17 41.70 -0.24
CA SER A 27 -25.72 40.52 -0.92
C SER A 27 -27.22 40.38 -0.68
N LEU A 28 -27.95 40.43 -1.80
CA LEU A 28 -29.40 40.39 -1.98
C LEU A 28 -30.20 39.38 -1.13
N LEU A 29 -31.41 39.79 -0.79
CA LEU A 29 -32.47 38.97 -0.18
C LEU A 29 -32.89 37.79 -1.07
N CYS A 30 -32.87 36.58 -0.51
CA CYS A 30 -33.72 35.47 -0.94
C CYS A 30 -34.20 34.70 0.31
N PRO A 31 -35.51 34.57 0.54
CA PRO A 31 -36.02 33.91 1.73
C PRO A 31 -35.94 32.40 1.57
N VAL A 32 -34.87 31.80 2.10
CA VAL A 32 -34.88 30.35 2.37
C VAL A 32 -35.84 30.12 3.52
N PHE A 33 -36.98 29.52 3.20
CA PHE A 33 -37.91 29.00 4.20
C PHE A 33 -37.16 28.04 5.12
N ALA A 34 -36.92 28.47 6.36
CA ALA A 34 -36.53 27.58 7.42
C ALA A 34 -37.71 26.64 7.68
N SER A 35 -37.68 25.46 7.07
CA SER A 35 -38.54 24.37 7.51
C SER A 35 -38.12 24.03 8.94
N GLU A 36 -38.97 24.38 9.91
CA GLU A 36 -38.85 23.92 11.28
C GLU A 36 -39.05 22.39 11.31
N GLY A 37 -37.99 21.67 10.95
CA GLY A 37 -37.82 20.23 11.14
C GLY A 37 -37.71 19.96 12.63
N TYR A 38 -38.85 20.04 13.30
CA TYR A 38 -39.01 20.00 14.75
C TYR A 38 -38.74 18.58 15.26
N TYR A 39 -37.47 18.17 15.25
CA TYR A 39 -36.97 16.95 15.91
C TYR A 39 -37.14 17.12 17.42
N LYS A 40 -38.38 16.96 17.91
CA LYS A 40 -38.66 16.70 19.32
C LYS A 40 -37.91 15.42 19.68
N LEU A 41 -36.78 15.58 20.36
CA LEU A 41 -36.03 14.50 21.00
C LEU A 41 -37.02 13.68 21.85
N ALA A 42 -37.42 12.53 21.31
CA ALA A 42 -38.32 11.63 21.99
C ALA A 42 -37.64 11.15 23.27
N ARG A 43 -38.26 11.39 24.42
CA ARG A 43 -37.64 11.07 25.71
C ARG A 43 -37.92 9.62 26.06
N ASN A 44 -36.86 8.84 26.29
CA ASN A 44 -36.98 7.44 26.70
C ASN A 44 -37.70 7.35 28.06
N TYR A 45 -38.59 6.37 28.23
CA TYR A 45 -39.23 6.10 29.52
C TYR A 45 -38.64 4.84 30.19
N GLY A 46 -37.72 5.03 31.12
CA GLY A 46 -37.00 3.92 31.77
C GLY A 46 -35.50 4.04 31.53
N THR A 47 -34.82 2.90 31.46
CA THR A 47 -33.39 2.82 31.13
C THR A 47 -33.17 1.67 30.17
N ASP A 48 -32.33 1.91 29.16
CA ASP A 48 -31.98 0.92 28.15
C ASP A 48 -31.22 -0.26 28.77
N GLY A 49 -31.20 -1.38 28.05
CA GLY A 49 -30.43 -2.54 28.42
C GLY A 49 -28.93 -2.25 28.31
N ARG A 50 -28.12 -3.02 29.04
CA ARG A 50 -26.66 -2.84 29.04
C ARG A 50 -26.03 -3.93 28.17
N THR A 51 -25.12 -3.54 27.28
CA THR A 51 -24.30 -4.48 26.51
C THR A 51 -23.43 -5.32 27.46
N GLY A 52 -23.43 -6.64 27.28
CA GLY A 52 -22.51 -7.55 27.99
C GLY A 52 -21.06 -7.33 27.53
N SER A 53 -20.07 -7.65 28.36
CA SER A 53 -18.67 -7.55 27.92
C SER A 53 -18.31 -8.66 26.92
N SER A 54 -17.56 -8.34 25.88
CA SER A 54 -16.92 -9.36 25.03
C SER A 54 -15.81 -10.08 25.78
N GLY A 55 -15.66 -11.38 25.53
CA GLY A 55 -14.62 -12.21 26.14
C GLY A 55 -13.21 -11.84 25.68
N ARG A 56 -12.23 -12.01 26.56
CA ARG A 56 -10.81 -11.81 26.23
C ARG A 56 -10.37 -12.85 25.20
N SER A 57 -9.58 -12.44 24.21
CA SER A 57 -8.88 -13.41 23.36
C SER A 57 -7.76 -14.11 24.13
N GLY A 58 -7.60 -15.41 23.86
CA GLY A 58 -6.48 -16.20 24.32
C GLY A 58 -5.15 -15.66 23.80
N ARG A 59 -4.07 -15.98 24.49
CA ARG A 59 -2.70 -15.65 24.07
C ARG A 59 -2.13 -16.73 23.18
N ASP A 60 -1.37 -16.32 22.18
CA ASP A 60 -0.61 -17.24 21.34
C ASP A 60 0.48 -17.97 22.15
N GLY A 61 0.72 -19.22 21.78
CA GLY A 61 1.78 -20.06 22.30
C GLY A 61 3.17 -19.59 21.88
N SER A 62 4.16 -19.85 22.72
CA SER A 62 5.55 -19.54 22.43
C SER A 62 6.17 -20.59 21.52
N SER A 63 6.87 -20.16 20.46
CA SER A 63 7.61 -21.10 19.60
C SER A 63 8.86 -21.64 20.30
N GLY A 64 9.16 -22.91 20.06
CA GLY A 64 10.33 -23.60 20.59
C GLY A 64 11.65 -23.00 20.10
N GLN A 65 12.70 -23.14 20.89
CA GLN A 65 14.00 -22.54 20.59
C GLN A 65 14.74 -23.31 19.49
N ASN A 66 15.35 -22.60 18.55
CA ASN A 66 16.24 -23.20 17.57
C ASN A 66 17.58 -23.60 18.23
N GLN A 67 18.16 -24.73 17.83
CA GLN A 67 19.42 -25.24 18.39
C GLN A 67 20.44 -25.63 17.33
N ASN A 68 21.72 -25.42 17.62
CA ASN A 68 22.85 -25.83 16.79
C ASN A 68 23.75 -26.77 17.60
N ILE A 69 23.95 -28.01 17.16
CA ILE A 69 24.73 -29.02 17.89
C ILE A 69 25.84 -29.64 17.03
N PHE A 70 26.93 -30.04 17.69
CA PHE A 70 28.02 -30.82 17.09
C PHE A 70 27.95 -32.25 17.62
N VAL A 71 27.82 -33.24 16.74
CA VAL A 71 27.72 -34.64 17.14
C VAL A 71 29.06 -35.36 17.07
N ASN A 72 29.29 -36.21 18.07
CA ASN A 72 30.50 -37.01 18.27
C ASN A 72 30.17 -38.48 18.59
N GLY A 73 28.97 -38.93 18.25
CA GLY A 73 28.43 -40.25 18.59
C GLY A 73 27.75 -40.34 19.98
N SER A 74 27.87 -39.35 20.86
CA SER A 74 27.16 -39.37 22.15
C SER A 74 25.64 -39.20 21.99
N PRO A 75 24.80 -39.84 22.83
CA PRO A 75 23.36 -39.59 22.84
C PRO A 75 23.01 -38.15 23.22
N VAL A 76 22.03 -37.58 22.52
CA VAL A 76 21.53 -36.22 22.74
C VAL A 76 19.99 -36.27 22.77
N ASN A 77 19.37 -35.58 23.73
CA ASN A 77 17.92 -35.46 23.84
C ASN A 77 17.55 -33.97 23.88
N LEU A 78 16.69 -33.52 22.96
CA LEU A 78 16.29 -32.13 22.82
C LEU A 78 14.77 -32.01 22.78
N ASP A 79 14.21 -31.24 23.71
CA ASP A 79 12.84 -30.75 23.64
C ASP A 79 12.86 -29.30 23.13
N LEU A 80 12.40 -29.15 21.89
CA LEU A 80 12.27 -27.91 21.15
C LEU A 80 10.77 -27.65 20.85
N SER A 81 9.85 -28.20 21.65
CA SER A 81 8.42 -28.04 21.40
C SER A 81 7.97 -26.57 21.51
N GLY A 82 7.01 -26.19 20.67
CA GLY A 82 6.21 -24.99 20.94
C GLY A 82 5.21 -25.25 22.06
N THR A 83 4.69 -24.18 22.68
CA THR A 83 3.61 -24.27 23.67
C THR A 83 2.25 -24.07 23.01
N ASP A 84 1.20 -24.58 23.64
CA ASP A 84 -0.18 -24.39 23.18
C ASP A 84 -0.61 -22.92 23.31
N GLY A 85 -1.64 -22.53 22.56
CA GLY A 85 -2.34 -21.26 22.72
C GLY A 85 -3.40 -21.34 23.83
N GLU A 86 -3.72 -20.21 24.48
CA GLU A 86 -4.84 -20.15 25.44
C GLU A 86 -6.19 -20.15 24.68
N ASP A 87 -7.23 -20.73 25.30
CA ASP A 87 -8.62 -20.55 24.86
C ASP A 87 -9.05 -19.08 24.96
N GLY A 88 -9.94 -18.66 24.06
CA GLY A 88 -10.68 -17.41 24.17
C GLY A 88 -11.82 -17.54 25.18
N GLU A 89 -12.06 -16.48 25.94
CA GLU A 89 -13.16 -16.42 26.92
C GLU A 89 -14.51 -16.19 26.22
N ASP A 90 -15.60 -16.71 26.77
CA ASP A 90 -16.96 -16.44 26.28
C ASP A 90 -17.36 -14.97 26.50
N GLY A 91 -18.24 -14.45 25.66
CA GLY A 91 -18.92 -13.17 25.89
C GLY A 91 -19.94 -13.25 27.03
N GLU A 92 -20.25 -12.11 27.65
CA GLU A 92 -21.35 -12.00 28.62
C GLU A 92 -22.68 -11.67 27.92
N PRO A 93 -23.82 -12.19 28.40
CA PRO A 93 -25.13 -11.87 27.83
C PRO A 93 -25.51 -10.40 28.04
N GLY A 94 -26.32 -9.87 27.12
CA GLY A 94 -26.92 -8.56 27.28
C GLY A 94 -27.85 -8.49 28.49
N TYR A 95 -27.87 -7.35 29.18
CA TYR A 95 -28.79 -7.09 30.28
C TYR A 95 -30.08 -6.45 29.78
N ARG A 96 -31.22 -7.01 30.19
CA ARG A 96 -32.55 -6.52 29.79
C ARG A 96 -32.78 -5.05 30.18
N PRO A 97 -33.47 -4.26 29.34
CA PRO A 97 -33.90 -2.92 29.68
C PRO A 97 -34.91 -2.89 30.83
N HIS A 98 -34.98 -1.76 31.52
CA HIS A 98 -35.97 -1.53 32.57
C HIS A 98 -37.18 -0.78 32.00
N CYS A 99 -38.15 -1.56 31.50
CA CYS A 99 -39.40 -1.07 30.94
C CYS A 99 -40.32 -0.48 32.02
N ARG A 100 -40.11 0.80 32.39
CA ARG A 100 -40.99 1.54 33.30
C ARG A 100 -42.40 1.69 32.72
N ASN A 101 -43.35 2.09 33.56
CA ASN A 101 -44.68 2.45 33.08
C ASN A 101 -44.59 3.61 32.08
N GLN A 102 -45.15 3.40 30.88
CA GLN A 102 -45.24 4.42 29.84
C GLN A 102 -46.03 5.64 30.37
N PRO A 103 -45.50 6.88 30.25
CA PRO A 103 -46.19 8.07 30.71
C PRO A 103 -47.43 8.36 29.84
N TYR A 104 -48.50 8.79 30.48
CA TYR A 104 -49.79 9.04 29.83
C TYR A 104 -49.94 10.50 29.38
N ASN A 105 -50.48 10.70 28.17
CA ASN A 105 -50.91 11.99 27.62
C ASN A 105 -49.83 13.11 27.64
N VAL A 106 -48.56 12.77 27.48
CA VAL A 106 -47.46 13.76 27.43
C VAL A 106 -47.40 14.49 26.09
N SER A 107 -46.92 15.73 26.09
CA SER A 107 -46.89 16.63 24.92
C SER A 107 -45.64 16.46 24.03
N HIS A 108 -45.12 15.25 23.92
CA HIS A 108 -43.96 14.90 23.10
C HIS A 108 -44.00 13.42 22.71
N ASP A 109 -43.33 13.05 21.61
CA ASP A 109 -43.12 11.65 21.27
C ASP A 109 -42.18 11.00 22.29
N ILE A 110 -42.27 9.69 22.47
CA ILE A 110 -41.43 8.91 23.39
C ILE A 110 -40.91 7.66 22.70
N ASN A 111 -39.75 7.17 23.14
CA ASN A 111 -39.26 5.86 22.74
C ASN A 111 -39.29 4.92 23.96
N ALA A 112 -39.60 3.66 23.75
CA ALA A 112 -39.42 2.62 24.74
C ALA A 112 -37.93 2.23 24.80
N PRO A 113 -37.39 1.87 25.98
CA PRO A 113 -35.97 1.57 26.10
C PRO A 113 -35.46 0.40 25.24
N ASP A 114 -34.24 0.53 24.70
CA ASP A 114 -33.59 -0.44 23.82
C ASP A 114 -33.06 -1.67 24.57
N GLY A 115 -32.94 -2.80 23.87
CA GLY A 115 -32.37 -4.04 24.35
C GLY A 115 -30.85 -4.01 24.51
N GLY A 116 -30.33 -4.67 25.54
CA GLY A 116 -28.89 -4.85 25.73
C GLY A 116 -28.35 -5.91 24.76
N SER A 117 -27.29 -5.62 24.02
CA SER A 117 -26.63 -6.60 23.13
C SER A 117 -25.71 -7.54 23.93
N GLY A 118 -25.52 -8.78 23.45
CA GLY A 118 -24.53 -9.69 24.01
C GLY A 118 -23.10 -9.31 23.62
N GLY A 119 -22.13 -9.76 24.41
CA GLY A 119 -20.71 -9.66 24.11
C GLY A 119 -20.28 -10.71 23.08
N ASP A 120 -19.28 -10.37 22.26
CA ASP A 120 -18.61 -11.32 21.37
C ASP A 120 -17.71 -12.28 22.16
N GLY A 121 -17.52 -13.49 21.64
CA GLY A 121 -16.52 -14.43 22.16
C GLY A 121 -15.09 -14.02 21.78
N GLY A 122 -14.16 -14.24 22.71
CA GLY A 122 -12.73 -14.07 22.46
C GLY A 122 -12.20 -15.11 21.47
N LYS A 123 -11.20 -14.75 20.65
CA LYS A 123 -10.52 -15.73 19.80
C LYS A 123 -9.60 -16.62 20.62
N GLY A 124 -9.41 -17.87 20.23
CA GLY A 124 -8.32 -18.69 20.73
C GLY A 124 -6.96 -18.20 20.21
N GLY A 125 -5.91 -18.44 20.98
CA GLY A 125 -4.54 -18.14 20.57
C GLY A 125 -3.97 -19.20 19.61
N ASP A 126 -3.12 -18.79 18.67
CA ASP A 126 -2.39 -19.73 17.81
C ASP A 126 -1.36 -20.53 18.64
N GLY A 127 -1.15 -21.80 18.32
CA GLY A 127 -0.11 -22.64 18.92
C GLY A 127 1.30 -22.27 18.45
N GLY A 128 2.28 -22.36 19.35
CA GLY A 128 3.67 -22.07 19.05
C GLY A 128 4.29 -23.11 18.12
N ASN A 129 5.17 -22.70 17.18
CA ASN A 129 5.87 -23.64 16.30
C ASN A 129 6.97 -24.40 17.03
N GLY A 130 7.27 -25.63 16.60
CA GLY A 130 8.45 -26.36 17.03
C GLY A 130 9.77 -25.72 16.56
N GLY A 131 10.77 -25.70 17.44
CA GLY A 131 12.11 -25.20 17.16
C GLY A 131 12.86 -26.09 16.17
N SER A 132 13.64 -25.46 15.28
CA SER A 132 14.46 -26.14 14.29
C SER A 132 15.87 -26.46 14.80
N ILE A 133 16.49 -27.50 14.27
CA ILE A 133 17.80 -28.00 14.71
C ILE A 133 18.80 -28.05 13.56
N THR A 134 19.98 -27.48 13.75
CA THR A 134 21.14 -27.67 12.85
C THR A 134 22.13 -28.65 13.48
N VAL A 135 22.42 -29.75 12.79
CA VAL A 135 23.33 -30.80 13.24
C VAL A 135 24.61 -30.76 12.42
N TYR A 136 25.72 -30.48 13.07
CA TYR A 136 27.07 -30.54 12.52
C TYR A 136 27.67 -31.92 12.82
N TYR A 137 27.97 -32.70 11.78
CA TYR A 137 28.38 -34.10 11.90
C TYR A 137 29.64 -34.42 11.08
N THR A 138 30.27 -35.55 11.42
CA THR A 138 31.37 -36.14 10.63
C THR A 138 31.09 -37.57 10.18
N ASN A 139 30.23 -38.29 10.91
CA ASN A 139 29.68 -39.57 10.52
C ASN A 139 28.15 -39.45 10.53
N LEU A 140 27.49 -39.77 9.42
CA LEU A 140 26.04 -39.62 9.28
C LEU A 140 25.29 -40.58 10.22
N ALA A 141 25.87 -41.74 10.55
CA ALA A 141 25.23 -42.71 11.44
C ALA A 141 25.07 -42.20 12.87
N ASP A 142 25.89 -41.24 13.31
CA ASP A 142 25.83 -40.66 14.66
C ASP A 142 24.52 -39.90 14.93
N LEU A 143 23.82 -39.45 13.87
CA LEU A 143 22.51 -38.79 13.98
C LEU A 143 21.45 -39.69 14.64
N ARG A 144 21.61 -41.02 14.54
CA ARG A 144 20.71 -42.00 15.19
C ARG A 144 20.73 -41.94 16.71
N ASN A 145 21.71 -41.25 17.30
CA ASN A 145 21.81 -41.06 18.74
C ASN A 145 21.16 -39.74 19.21
N ILE A 146 20.59 -38.95 18.29
CA ILE A 146 19.88 -37.70 18.59
C ILE A 146 18.37 -37.97 18.65
N PHE A 147 17.76 -37.81 19.82
CA PHE A 147 16.32 -37.73 19.99
C PHE A 147 15.89 -36.26 19.99
N VAL A 148 14.92 -35.90 19.14
CA VAL A 148 14.38 -34.53 19.06
C VAL A 148 12.86 -34.56 19.14
N ARG A 149 12.28 -33.79 20.06
CA ARG A 149 10.86 -33.42 20.05
C ARG A 149 10.76 -31.95 19.66
N ALA A 150 10.29 -31.67 18.45
CA ALA A 150 10.08 -30.34 17.90
C ALA A 150 8.63 -30.23 17.37
N THR A 151 7.68 -30.61 18.20
CA THR A 151 6.24 -30.48 17.92
C THR A 151 5.80 -29.02 18.03
N GLY A 152 4.83 -28.61 17.22
CA GLY A 152 4.06 -27.41 17.53
C GLY A 152 3.13 -27.65 18.71
N GLY A 153 2.70 -26.57 19.37
CA GLY A 153 1.59 -26.60 20.33
C GLY A 153 0.24 -26.56 19.63
N GLU A 154 -0.81 -26.95 20.36
CA GLU A 154 -2.20 -26.92 19.88
C GLU A 154 -2.75 -25.48 19.85
N GLY A 155 -3.66 -25.21 18.91
CA GLY A 155 -4.43 -23.96 18.89
C GLY A 155 -5.50 -23.91 19.97
N GLY A 156 -5.62 -22.78 20.68
CA GLY A 156 -6.69 -22.56 21.64
C GLY A 156 -8.05 -22.42 20.97
N ARG A 157 -9.14 -22.73 21.68
CA ARG A 157 -10.51 -22.65 21.17
C ARG A 157 -11.04 -21.22 21.16
N GLY A 158 -11.95 -20.91 20.23
CA GLY A 158 -12.75 -19.70 20.27
C GLY A 158 -13.77 -19.75 21.40
N GLY A 159 -13.86 -18.66 22.17
CA GLY A 159 -14.97 -18.42 23.10
C GLY A 159 -16.25 -18.12 22.34
N ARG A 160 -17.40 -18.33 22.98
CA ARG A 160 -18.72 -18.19 22.37
C ARG A 160 -19.27 -16.77 22.47
N GLY A 161 -20.01 -16.36 21.44
CA GLY A 161 -20.84 -15.16 21.49
C GLY A 161 -22.04 -15.36 22.42
N ALA A 162 -22.45 -14.30 23.10
CA ALA A 162 -23.58 -14.35 24.03
C ALA A 162 -24.84 -13.67 23.47
N SER A 163 -26.00 -14.05 24.02
CA SER A 163 -27.29 -13.54 23.53
C SER A 163 -27.52 -12.06 23.86
N GLY A 164 -28.13 -11.34 22.92
CA GLY A 164 -28.79 -10.06 23.18
C GLY A 164 -30.09 -10.22 23.99
N THR A 165 -30.81 -9.11 24.15
CA THR A 165 -32.10 -9.07 24.86
C THR A 165 -33.11 -8.19 24.16
N ASP A 166 -34.39 -8.57 24.23
CA ASP A 166 -35.50 -7.82 23.66
C ASP A 166 -35.58 -6.36 24.18
N GLY A 167 -35.96 -5.45 23.28
CA GLY A 167 -36.32 -4.08 23.59
C GLY A 167 -37.71 -3.97 24.27
N CYS A 168 -37.94 -2.86 24.95
CA CYS A 168 -39.23 -2.57 25.57
C CYS A 168 -40.30 -2.27 24.51
N LYS A 169 -41.54 -2.75 24.73
CA LYS A 169 -42.67 -2.51 23.83
C LYS A 169 -43.61 -1.42 24.39
N CYS A 170 -44.03 -0.50 23.52
CA CYS A 170 -45.00 0.54 23.79
C CYS A 170 -46.39 -0.04 24.03
N ARG A 171 -46.97 0.21 25.22
CA ARG A 171 -48.36 -0.19 25.52
C ARG A 171 -49.37 0.62 24.69
N ARG A 172 -49.08 1.90 24.41
CA ARG A 172 -49.91 2.80 23.60
C ARG A 172 -49.06 3.50 22.54
N ARG A 173 -49.20 3.09 21.28
CA ARG A 173 -48.39 3.59 20.15
C ARG A 173 -48.72 5.02 19.68
N LYS A 174 -49.91 5.55 19.99
CA LYS A 174 -50.30 6.94 19.67
C LYS A 174 -51.34 7.51 20.62
N TRP A 175 -51.32 8.83 20.81
CA TRP A 175 -52.33 9.60 21.53
C TRP A 175 -52.41 11.04 20.99
N GLU A 176 -53.46 11.76 21.37
CA GLU A 176 -53.63 13.18 21.08
C GLU A 176 -53.59 13.97 22.37
N VAL A 177 -52.96 15.14 22.34
CA VAL A 177 -53.03 16.14 23.41
C VAL A 177 -53.63 17.40 22.82
N GLN A 178 -54.75 17.84 23.37
CA GLN A 178 -55.35 19.12 23.05
C GLN A 178 -54.64 20.23 23.82
N THR A 179 -54.18 21.26 23.11
CA THR A 179 -53.61 22.48 23.70
C THR A 179 -54.48 23.65 23.26
N CYS A 180 -55.01 24.39 24.23
CA CYS A 180 -55.87 25.54 23.98
C CYS A 180 -55.15 26.84 24.37
N GLU A 181 -55.14 27.79 23.44
CA GLU A 181 -54.67 29.16 23.66
C GLU A 181 -55.89 30.08 23.88
N GLY A 182 -55.76 31.11 24.72
CA GLY A 182 -56.86 32.00 25.10
C GLY A 182 -57.72 31.49 26.26
N THR A 183 -58.73 32.27 26.66
CA THR A 183 -59.64 31.95 27.77
C THR A 183 -60.96 31.41 27.22
N PRO A 184 -61.54 30.32 27.77
CA PRO A 184 -62.83 29.81 27.30
C PRO A 184 -63.90 30.90 27.20
N GLY A 185 -64.48 31.06 26.01
CA GLY A 185 -65.49 32.10 25.72
C GLY A 185 -64.95 33.39 25.08
N THR A 186 -63.64 33.55 24.88
CA THR A 186 -63.07 34.71 24.15
C THR A 186 -62.86 34.42 22.66
N PRO A 187 -62.87 35.44 21.77
CA PRO A 187 -62.67 35.23 20.32
C PRO A 187 -61.31 34.63 19.93
N ASN A 188 -60.31 34.76 20.81
CA ASN A 188 -58.99 34.16 20.67
C ASN A 188 -58.86 32.78 21.34
N TYR A 189 -59.94 32.18 21.83
CA TYR A 189 -59.92 30.81 22.34
C TYR A 189 -59.81 29.80 21.19
N LYS A 190 -58.64 29.17 21.04
CA LYS A 190 -58.38 28.18 20.00
C LYS A 190 -57.69 26.95 20.56
N CYS A 191 -58.39 25.82 20.48
CA CYS A 191 -57.81 24.51 20.78
C CYS A 191 -57.22 23.88 19.51
N THR A 192 -56.03 23.29 19.64
CA THR A 192 -55.40 22.45 18.62
C THR A 192 -55.08 21.08 19.19
N ASN A 193 -55.41 20.02 18.47
CA ASN A 193 -55.01 18.67 18.84
C ASN A 193 -53.68 18.34 18.16
N LYS A 194 -52.68 17.92 18.93
CA LYS A 194 -51.42 17.40 18.38
C LYS A 194 -51.29 15.92 18.70
N VAL A 195 -51.07 15.12 17.65
CA VAL A 195 -50.82 13.68 17.75
C VAL A 195 -49.37 13.46 18.17
N TYR A 196 -49.16 12.57 19.14
CA TYR A 196 -47.86 12.07 19.58
C TYR A 196 -47.82 10.54 19.51
N ARG A 197 -46.62 9.98 19.42
CA ARG A 197 -46.35 8.56 19.15
C ARG A 197 -45.37 7.95 20.16
N CYS A 198 -45.42 6.63 20.27
CA CYS A 198 -44.45 5.82 20.99
C CYS A 198 -43.80 4.83 20.01
N SER A 199 -42.47 4.84 19.93
CA SER A 199 -41.69 3.85 19.18
C SER A 199 -41.23 2.73 20.12
N ASP A 200 -41.41 1.47 19.70
CA ASP A 200 -40.85 0.33 20.44
C ASP A 200 -39.32 0.41 20.45
N GLY A 201 -38.69 -0.07 21.52
CA GLY A 201 -37.23 -0.19 21.61
C GLY A 201 -36.74 -1.29 20.68
N SER A 202 -35.54 -1.11 20.13
CA SER A 202 -34.86 -2.10 19.32
C SER A 202 -34.35 -3.27 20.17
N ASP A 203 -34.31 -4.47 19.60
CA ASP A 203 -33.75 -5.65 20.26
C ASP A 203 -32.22 -5.60 20.20
N GLY A 204 -31.56 -6.00 21.29
CA GLY A 204 -30.10 -6.14 21.35
C GLY A 204 -29.62 -7.29 20.46
N ARG A 205 -28.44 -7.14 19.86
CA ARG A 205 -27.85 -8.17 18.99
C ARG A 205 -27.19 -9.27 19.81
N ASP A 206 -27.18 -10.48 19.27
CA ASP A 206 -26.30 -11.55 19.74
C ASP A 206 -24.84 -11.23 19.35
N GLY A 207 -23.92 -11.58 20.24
CA GLY A 207 -22.48 -11.53 19.96
C GLY A 207 -22.05 -12.66 19.03
N SER A 208 -20.92 -12.47 18.36
CA SER A 208 -20.33 -13.45 17.46
C SER A 208 -19.39 -14.41 18.18
N ASP A 209 -19.31 -15.65 17.72
CA ASP A 209 -18.33 -16.62 18.21
C ASP A 209 -16.90 -16.22 17.80
N GLY A 210 -15.97 -16.39 18.74
CA GLY A 210 -14.55 -16.33 18.49
C GLY A 210 -14.11 -17.45 17.54
N ARG A 211 -12.98 -17.24 16.87
CA ARG A 211 -12.35 -18.29 16.05
C ARG A 211 -11.36 -19.08 16.89
N ASP A 212 -11.27 -20.37 16.61
CA ASP A 212 -10.18 -21.21 17.08
C ASP A 212 -8.83 -20.69 16.52
N GLY A 213 -7.78 -20.83 17.32
CA GLY A 213 -6.40 -20.66 16.91
C GLY A 213 -5.93 -21.84 16.05
N ARG A 214 -4.76 -21.67 15.43
CA ARG A 214 -4.15 -22.67 14.54
C ARG A 214 -3.06 -23.42 15.29
N ASP A 215 -2.95 -24.72 15.03
CA ASP A 215 -1.85 -25.53 15.55
C ASP A 215 -0.49 -25.05 15.00
N GLY A 216 0.53 -25.15 15.85
CA GLY A 216 1.91 -24.86 15.49
C GLY A 216 2.49 -25.89 14.51
N SER A 217 3.39 -25.45 13.63
CA SER A 217 4.11 -26.35 12.73
C SER A 217 5.25 -27.10 13.42
N LEU A 218 5.62 -28.28 12.89
CA LEU A 218 6.81 -29.01 13.33
C LEU A 218 8.10 -28.25 12.99
N GLY A 219 9.10 -28.35 13.86
CA GLY A 219 10.45 -27.86 13.57
C GLY A 219 11.10 -28.58 12.37
N THR A 220 12.18 -28.03 11.83
CA THR A 220 12.92 -28.59 10.69
C THR A 220 14.33 -29.03 11.08
N LEU A 221 14.76 -30.18 10.58
CA LEU A 221 16.15 -30.63 10.66
C LEU A 221 16.99 -29.99 9.54
N SER A 222 18.18 -29.49 9.88
CA SER A 222 19.24 -29.12 8.94
C SER A 222 20.51 -29.89 9.30
N ILE A 223 21.22 -30.46 8.32
CA ILE A 223 22.42 -31.25 8.55
C ILE A 223 23.61 -30.70 7.76
N VAL A 224 24.79 -30.69 8.39
CA VAL A 224 26.03 -30.15 7.82
C VAL A 224 27.18 -31.12 8.10
N ASN A 225 27.80 -31.65 7.05
CA ASN A 225 29.01 -32.48 7.18
C ASN A 225 30.23 -31.58 7.40
N SER A 226 30.42 -31.09 8.63
CA SER A 226 31.48 -30.17 9.02
C SER A 226 31.77 -30.25 10.52
N LYS A 227 33.04 -30.01 10.89
CA LYS A 227 33.48 -29.82 12.29
C LYS A 227 33.38 -28.36 12.76
N GLN A 228 33.03 -27.44 11.88
CA GLN A 228 32.95 -26.00 12.14
C GLN A 228 31.54 -25.48 11.80
N PRO A 229 31.03 -24.46 12.52
CA PRO A 229 29.81 -23.77 12.14
C PRO A 229 29.87 -23.28 10.70
N LEU A 230 28.73 -23.24 10.01
CA LEU A 230 28.65 -22.51 8.75
C LEU A 230 28.86 -21.02 9.02
N ALA A 231 29.62 -20.36 8.15
CA ALA A 231 29.69 -18.91 8.16
C ALA A 231 28.35 -18.30 7.73
N ASP A 232 28.07 -17.09 8.21
CA ASP A 232 26.82 -16.39 7.93
C ASP A 232 26.61 -16.16 6.42
N ASP A 233 25.35 -16.12 6.02
CA ASP A 233 24.94 -15.90 4.64
C ASP A 233 24.72 -14.42 4.36
N ASN A 234 25.29 -13.95 3.25
CA ASN A 234 25.11 -12.62 2.70
C ASN A 234 24.80 -12.70 1.19
N PRO A 235 23.66 -13.34 0.80
CA PRO A 235 23.34 -13.60 -0.60
C PRO A 235 22.80 -12.35 -1.28
N THR A 236 22.15 -11.46 -0.52
CA THR A 236 21.47 -10.26 -1.02
C THR A 236 22.04 -9.03 -0.35
N VAL A 237 22.58 -8.12 -1.14
CA VAL A 237 23.16 -6.85 -0.67
C VAL A 237 22.41 -5.70 -1.32
N LYS A 238 21.93 -4.76 -0.49
CA LYS A 238 21.27 -3.52 -0.93
C LYS A 238 22.16 -2.34 -0.56
N LEU A 239 22.65 -1.62 -1.56
CA LEU A 239 23.60 -0.52 -1.39
C LEU A 239 23.19 0.67 -2.26
N ALA A 240 23.56 1.86 -1.82
CA ALA A 240 23.52 3.04 -2.67
C ALA A 240 24.63 2.93 -3.74
N ILE A 241 24.38 3.42 -4.95
CA ILE A 241 25.33 3.32 -6.07
C ILE A 241 26.69 3.97 -5.74
N SER A 242 26.71 4.99 -4.87
CA SER A 242 27.95 5.60 -4.37
C SER A 242 28.85 4.64 -3.60
N GLU A 243 28.28 3.69 -2.86
CA GLU A 243 29.03 2.71 -2.07
C GLU A 243 29.75 1.69 -2.95
N LEU A 244 29.22 1.41 -4.15
CA LEU A 244 29.75 0.43 -5.09
C LEU A 244 31.09 0.84 -5.74
N THR A 245 31.56 2.06 -5.48
CA THR A 245 32.70 2.66 -6.20
C THR A 245 34.02 1.96 -5.86
N ASN A 246 34.67 1.38 -6.88
CA ASN A 246 36.04 0.85 -6.85
C ASN A 246 36.35 -0.22 -5.78
N LYS A 247 35.34 -0.94 -5.27
CA LYS A 247 35.53 -2.05 -4.32
C LYS A 247 34.68 -3.25 -4.72
N PRO A 248 35.25 -4.47 -4.77
CA PRO A 248 34.46 -5.68 -4.90
C PRO A 248 33.78 -6.02 -3.56
N PHE A 249 32.52 -6.43 -3.62
CA PHE A 249 31.71 -6.88 -2.48
C PHE A 249 31.61 -8.39 -2.49
N LYS A 250 31.77 -9.04 -1.32
CA LYS A 250 31.61 -10.49 -1.23
C LYS A 250 30.15 -10.85 -0.95
N LEU A 251 29.58 -11.65 -1.85
CA LEU A 251 28.31 -12.32 -1.67
C LEU A 251 28.58 -13.76 -1.25
N SER A 252 27.76 -14.29 -0.35
CA SER A 252 27.87 -15.66 0.14
C SER A 252 26.51 -16.30 0.38
N LYS A 253 26.36 -17.55 -0.04
CA LYS A 253 25.13 -18.33 0.12
C LYS A 253 25.42 -19.80 0.42
N ASN A 254 24.94 -20.31 1.54
CA ASN A 254 24.92 -21.73 1.84
C ASN A 254 23.80 -22.36 1.01
N LYS A 255 24.17 -23.23 0.06
CA LYS A 255 23.22 -23.98 -0.78
C LYS A 255 22.75 -25.22 -0.03
N TRP A 256 21.43 -25.41 0.03
CA TRP A 256 20.79 -26.51 0.75
C TRP A 256 19.94 -27.35 -0.21
N ASN A 257 20.08 -28.67 -0.11
CA ASN A 257 19.17 -29.62 -0.76
C ASN A 257 18.07 -30.02 0.22
N ILE A 258 16.82 -30.01 -0.23
CA ILE A 258 15.69 -30.53 0.57
C ILE A 258 15.56 -32.03 0.31
N ARG A 259 15.46 -32.82 1.38
CA ARG A 259 15.30 -34.29 1.31
C ARG A 259 14.24 -34.78 2.30
N PRO A 260 13.43 -35.79 1.96
CA PRO A 260 12.58 -36.48 2.92
C PRO A 260 13.38 -37.49 3.76
N GLY A 261 12.78 -38.03 4.82
CA GLY A 261 13.35 -39.07 5.67
C GLY A 261 14.13 -38.58 6.88
N ALA A 262 13.89 -37.37 7.41
CA ALA A 262 14.56 -36.87 8.63
C ALA A 262 14.39 -37.83 9.82
N LEU A 263 13.21 -38.46 9.95
CA LEU A 263 12.91 -39.45 10.99
C LEU A 263 13.72 -40.74 10.83
N SER A 264 14.24 -40.99 9.62
CA SER A 264 15.15 -42.10 9.32
C SER A 264 16.63 -41.77 9.57
N LEU A 265 16.97 -40.52 9.90
CA LEU A 265 18.31 -40.12 10.33
C LEU A 265 18.42 -40.00 11.86
N LEU A 266 17.35 -39.61 12.54
CA LEU A 266 17.32 -39.40 13.99
C LEU A 266 17.01 -40.67 14.80
N ALA A 267 17.06 -40.57 16.13
CA ALA A 267 16.66 -41.65 17.03
C ALA A 267 15.15 -41.98 16.90
N PRO A 268 14.75 -43.26 17.05
CA PRO A 268 13.35 -43.66 17.03
C PRO A 268 12.49 -42.88 18.03
N GLY A 269 11.29 -42.48 17.61
CA GLY A 269 10.36 -41.69 18.43
C GLY A 269 10.60 -40.19 18.41
N SER A 270 11.60 -39.69 17.68
CA SER A 270 11.73 -38.25 17.40
C SER A 270 10.50 -37.72 16.67
N ALA A 271 10.11 -36.48 16.94
CA ALA A 271 8.97 -35.79 16.34
C ALA A 271 9.43 -34.46 15.75
N ILE A 272 9.60 -34.42 14.43
CA ILE A 272 10.10 -33.28 13.66
C ILE A 272 9.58 -33.39 12.22
N ALA A 273 9.63 -32.32 11.42
CA ALA A 273 9.26 -32.41 10.00
C ALA A 273 10.17 -33.42 9.27
N ASP A 274 9.57 -34.34 8.51
CA ASP A 274 10.33 -35.40 7.82
C ASP A 274 11.13 -34.87 6.62
N ASN A 275 10.79 -33.69 6.10
CA ASN A 275 11.64 -32.97 5.16
C ASN A 275 12.73 -32.21 5.91
N TYR A 276 14.00 -32.52 5.62
CA TYR A 276 15.18 -31.85 6.17
C TYR A 276 16.00 -31.14 5.08
N ARG A 277 16.94 -30.31 5.52
CA ARG A 277 17.89 -29.59 4.67
C ARG A 277 19.28 -30.20 4.82
N GLU A 278 19.85 -30.70 3.72
CA GLU A 278 21.25 -31.12 3.66
C GLU A 278 22.10 -29.99 3.06
N PHE A 279 23.15 -29.56 3.77
CA PHE A 279 24.10 -28.60 3.23
C PHE A 279 24.90 -29.22 2.08
N GLU A 280 24.87 -28.59 0.91
CA GLU A 280 25.62 -29.04 -0.27
C GLU A 280 26.99 -28.35 -0.35
N VAL A 281 26.99 -27.02 -0.41
CA VAL A 281 28.17 -26.21 -0.65
C VAL A 281 27.90 -24.76 -0.27
N ARG A 282 28.95 -24.03 0.11
CA ARG A 282 28.90 -22.57 0.24
C ARG A 282 29.31 -21.94 -1.09
N LEU A 283 28.38 -21.21 -1.71
CA LEU A 283 28.64 -20.40 -2.89
C LEU A 283 29.21 -19.06 -2.43
N GLU A 284 30.37 -18.68 -2.95
CA GLU A 284 30.96 -17.34 -2.74
C GLU A 284 31.33 -16.73 -4.10
N GLU A 285 31.00 -15.46 -4.27
CA GLU A 285 31.24 -14.70 -5.50
C GLU A 285 31.50 -13.23 -5.12
N ALA A 286 32.49 -12.61 -5.76
CA ALA A 286 32.72 -11.18 -5.62
C ALA A 286 31.91 -10.41 -6.68
N PHE A 287 31.27 -9.32 -6.30
CA PHE A 287 30.57 -8.42 -7.21
C PHE A 287 31.28 -7.08 -7.33
N GLN A 288 31.46 -6.57 -8.54
CA GLN A 288 31.96 -5.22 -8.79
C GLN A 288 31.17 -4.51 -9.89
N ILE A 289 31.04 -3.19 -9.80
CA ILE A 289 30.45 -2.35 -10.85
C ILE A 289 31.55 -1.57 -11.58
N VAL A 290 31.43 -1.48 -12.91
CA VAL A 290 32.28 -0.65 -13.77
C VAL A 290 31.39 0.40 -14.42
N TRP A 291 31.74 1.67 -14.24
CA TRP A 291 30.92 2.80 -14.67
C TRP A 291 31.47 3.42 -15.95
N GLN A 292 30.74 3.30 -17.07
CA GLN A 292 31.10 3.88 -18.37
C GLN A 292 30.13 4.98 -18.86
N GLU A 293 29.01 5.21 -18.16
CA GLU A 293 28.11 6.34 -18.42
C GLU A 293 28.86 7.68 -18.26
N ARG A 294 28.54 8.64 -19.14
CA ARG A 294 29.19 9.96 -19.22
C ARG A 294 28.97 10.80 -17.97
N GLN A 295 27.78 10.73 -17.37
CA GLN A 295 27.52 11.35 -16.07
C GLN A 295 28.24 10.58 -14.95
N PRO A 296 28.92 11.27 -14.02
CA PRO A 296 29.68 10.60 -12.97
C PRO A 296 28.75 9.79 -12.06
N ILE A 297 29.24 8.67 -11.54
CA ILE A 297 28.51 7.77 -10.63
C ILE A 297 27.90 8.52 -9.42
N THR A 298 28.52 9.61 -8.99
CA THR A 298 28.03 10.49 -7.91
C THR A 298 26.72 11.23 -8.24
N SER A 299 26.38 11.43 -9.52
CA SER A 299 25.06 11.94 -9.93
C SER A 299 23.91 10.98 -9.62
N PHE A 300 24.23 9.71 -9.34
CA PHE A 300 23.31 8.64 -9.00
C PHE A 300 23.54 8.11 -7.58
N ALA A 301 24.31 8.84 -6.76
CA ALA A 301 24.85 8.38 -5.48
C ALA A 301 23.85 7.73 -4.53
N ASN A 302 22.61 8.22 -4.52
CA ASN A 302 21.52 7.82 -3.62
C ASN A 302 20.58 6.75 -4.22
N GLU A 303 20.72 6.42 -5.50
CA GLU A 303 19.93 5.36 -6.12
C GLU A 303 20.40 4.01 -5.57
N VAL A 304 19.44 3.12 -5.26
CA VAL A 304 19.73 1.81 -4.67
C VAL A 304 19.91 0.77 -5.77
N VAL A 305 20.95 -0.05 -5.64
CA VAL A 305 21.05 -1.34 -6.32
C VAL A 305 20.81 -2.47 -5.32
N THR A 306 20.12 -3.51 -5.76
CA THR A 306 20.04 -4.80 -5.07
C THR A 306 20.84 -5.81 -5.89
N VAL A 307 21.84 -6.41 -5.25
CA VAL A 307 22.67 -7.48 -5.82
C VAL A 307 22.29 -8.79 -5.12
N ASN A 308 22.07 -9.86 -5.89
CA ASN A 308 21.60 -11.16 -5.37
C ASN A 308 22.41 -12.32 -5.97
N LEU A 309 22.97 -13.19 -5.12
CA LEU A 309 23.63 -14.44 -5.52
C LEU A 309 22.61 -15.59 -5.47
N ASN A 310 22.31 -16.21 -6.62
CA ASN A 310 21.37 -17.32 -6.72
C ASN A 310 22.05 -18.70 -6.56
N ASP A 311 21.23 -19.77 -6.46
CA ASP A 311 21.73 -21.15 -6.23
C ASP A 311 22.49 -21.75 -7.43
N SER A 312 22.41 -21.11 -8.59
CA SER A 312 23.21 -21.41 -9.79
C SER A 312 24.56 -20.67 -9.79
N LYS A 313 24.91 -20.00 -8.69
CA LYS A 313 26.10 -19.14 -8.54
C LYS A 313 26.16 -17.99 -9.56
N GLN A 314 25.00 -17.47 -9.96
CA GLN A 314 24.90 -16.28 -10.81
C GLN A 314 24.53 -15.06 -9.95
N VAL A 315 25.07 -13.89 -10.33
CA VAL A 315 24.77 -12.63 -9.66
C VAL A 315 23.76 -11.82 -10.47
N GLU A 316 22.60 -11.60 -9.89
CA GLU A 316 21.51 -10.79 -10.42
C GLU A 316 21.65 -9.36 -9.89
N VAL A 317 21.55 -8.37 -10.78
CA VAL A 317 21.72 -6.94 -10.44
C VAL A 317 20.43 -6.21 -10.78
N ASN A 318 19.77 -5.66 -9.77
CA ASN A 318 18.49 -4.98 -9.90
C ASN A 318 18.61 -3.53 -9.41
N PHE A 319 18.44 -2.58 -10.32
CA PHE A 319 18.43 -1.15 -10.01
C PHE A 319 17.04 -0.67 -9.57
N SER A 320 17.01 0.36 -8.71
CA SER A 320 15.84 1.18 -8.39
C SER A 320 14.91 1.41 -9.59
N GLU A 321 13.58 1.39 -9.40
CA GLU A 321 12.63 1.71 -10.49
C GLU A 321 12.84 3.12 -11.07
N ASP A 322 13.36 4.04 -10.24
CA ASP A 322 13.59 5.43 -10.61
C ASP A 322 14.90 5.67 -11.37
N LEU A 323 15.71 4.63 -11.57
CA LEU A 323 16.90 4.66 -12.41
C LEU A 323 16.84 3.66 -13.56
N TRP A 324 16.77 4.14 -14.79
CA TRP A 324 16.91 3.32 -15.99
C TRP A 324 18.38 3.09 -16.29
N VAL A 325 18.76 1.82 -16.46
CA VAL A 325 20.14 1.39 -16.73
C VAL A 325 20.17 0.50 -17.95
N ASP A 326 21.14 0.74 -18.83
CA ASP A 326 21.63 -0.22 -19.81
C ASP A 326 23.05 -0.66 -19.43
N GLY A 327 23.31 -1.96 -19.51
CA GLY A 327 24.56 -2.54 -19.05
C GLY A 327 24.61 -4.05 -19.24
N SER A 328 25.76 -4.64 -18.94
CA SER A 328 26.01 -6.07 -19.12
C SER A 328 26.81 -6.68 -17.97
N SER A 329 26.50 -7.93 -17.64
CA SER A 329 27.22 -8.73 -16.65
C SER A 329 28.25 -9.64 -17.33
N LYS A 330 29.44 -9.75 -16.75
CA LYS A 330 30.46 -10.74 -17.12
C LYS A 330 31.05 -11.36 -15.85
N SER A 331 31.10 -12.69 -15.79
CA SER A 331 31.63 -13.43 -14.63
C SER A 331 32.91 -14.17 -14.99
N GLU A 332 34.01 -13.84 -14.33
CA GLU A 332 35.33 -14.44 -14.54
C GLU A 332 36.05 -14.61 -13.18
N ALA A 333 36.71 -15.75 -12.96
CA ALA A 333 37.55 -16.02 -11.78
C ALA A 333 36.89 -15.73 -10.40
N ASN A 334 35.61 -16.09 -10.24
CA ASN A 334 34.77 -15.80 -9.06
C ASN A 334 34.49 -14.30 -8.81
N VAL A 335 34.62 -13.47 -9.86
CA VAL A 335 34.23 -12.07 -9.85
C VAL A 335 33.20 -11.82 -10.94
N THR A 336 32.00 -11.39 -10.56
CA THR A 336 30.98 -10.88 -11.47
C THR A 336 31.06 -9.37 -11.57
N THR A 337 31.30 -8.89 -12.79
CA THR A 337 31.45 -7.48 -13.16
C THR A 337 30.20 -7.01 -13.89
N PHE A 338 29.51 -6.00 -13.36
CA PHE A 338 28.43 -5.31 -14.10
C PHE A 338 28.96 -4.01 -14.70
N THR A 339 28.92 -3.89 -16.02
CA THR A 339 29.32 -2.68 -16.75
C THR A 339 28.09 -1.82 -17.03
N VAL A 340 28.03 -0.61 -16.49
CA VAL A 340 26.97 0.39 -16.76
C VAL A 340 27.37 1.19 -17.99
N ASN A 341 26.65 1.02 -19.10
CA ASN A 341 26.84 1.78 -20.33
C ASN A 341 26.10 3.12 -20.27
N TYR A 342 24.84 3.08 -19.84
CA TYR A 342 23.96 4.24 -19.73
C TYR A 342 23.18 4.21 -18.42
N ALA A 343 23.04 5.37 -17.78
CA ALA A 343 22.20 5.56 -16.61
C ALA A 343 21.38 6.85 -16.72
N ILE A 344 20.06 6.75 -16.53
CA ILE A 344 19.12 7.84 -16.77
C ILE A 344 18.03 7.83 -15.70
N PRO A 345 17.83 8.91 -14.93
CA PRO A 345 16.73 8.99 -13.98
C PRO A 345 15.39 8.91 -14.71
N LYS A 346 14.43 8.13 -14.20
CA LYS A 346 13.08 7.91 -14.77
C LYS A 346 12.36 9.23 -15.08
N LYS A 347 12.53 10.24 -14.20
CA LYS A 347 12.02 11.61 -14.39
C LYS A 347 12.54 12.32 -15.65
N ASP A 348 13.73 11.95 -16.12
CA ASP A 348 14.41 12.55 -17.27
C ASP A 348 14.19 11.75 -18.57
N VAL A 349 13.68 10.52 -18.47
CA VAL A 349 13.30 9.71 -19.63
C VAL A 349 12.18 10.38 -20.43
N THR A 350 11.14 10.92 -19.79
CA THR A 350 9.94 11.44 -20.45
C THR A 350 9.85 12.97 -20.38
N ARG A 351 10.88 13.67 -20.87
CA ARG A 351 10.95 15.15 -20.91
C ARG A 351 10.92 15.71 -22.33
N LEU A 352 10.11 15.13 -23.19
CA LEU A 352 9.86 15.67 -24.54
C LEU A 352 8.88 16.87 -24.50
N ALA A 353 9.10 17.87 -25.34
CA ALA A 353 8.20 19.00 -25.54
C ALA A 353 8.13 19.41 -27.02
N VAL A 354 7.00 19.97 -27.47
CA VAL A 354 6.94 20.58 -28.81
C VAL A 354 7.81 21.84 -28.83
N ALA A 355 8.82 21.84 -29.70
CA ALA A 355 9.67 23.00 -29.93
C ALA A 355 9.07 23.93 -31.00
N GLU A 356 8.51 23.35 -32.07
CA GLU A 356 8.10 24.11 -33.25
C GLU A 356 7.09 23.28 -34.07
N PHE A 357 6.08 23.93 -34.64
CA PHE A 357 5.19 23.38 -35.66
C PHE A 357 5.18 24.34 -36.85
N ALA A 358 5.57 23.85 -38.03
CA ALA A 358 5.90 24.71 -39.15
C ALA A 358 5.52 24.08 -40.50
N ASP A 359 5.43 24.95 -41.50
CA ASP A 359 5.09 24.65 -42.89
C ASP A 359 3.63 24.17 -43.10
N ALA A 360 3.35 23.68 -44.31
CA ALA A 360 2.03 23.27 -44.78
C ALA A 360 2.15 22.20 -45.87
N GLY A 361 1.06 21.48 -46.13
CA GLY A 361 1.01 20.43 -47.14
C GLY A 361 2.03 19.32 -46.89
N GLN A 362 2.63 18.84 -47.97
CA GLN A 362 3.62 17.75 -47.98
C GLN A 362 4.94 18.05 -47.25
N ASN A 363 5.12 19.26 -46.72
CA ASN A 363 6.29 19.69 -45.94
C ASN A 363 5.94 19.99 -44.47
N LEU A 364 4.71 19.75 -44.03
CA LEU A 364 4.28 20.01 -42.65
C LEU A 364 5.12 19.22 -41.64
N ASN A 365 5.76 19.91 -40.71
CA ASN A 365 6.67 19.33 -39.73
C ASN A 365 6.26 19.67 -38.29
N LEU A 366 6.29 18.67 -37.41
CA LEU A 366 6.24 18.87 -35.95
C LEU A 366 7.61 18.52 -35.38
N LYS A 367 8.24 19.49 -34.71
CA LYS A 367 9.55 19.32 -34.10
C LYS A 367 9.40 19.21 -32.58
N ILE A 368 9.96 18.13 -32.03
CA ILE A 368 9.92 17.80 -30.61
C ILE A 368 11.34 17.82 -30.07
N VAL A 369 11.55 18.47 -28.92
CA VAL A 369 12.85 18.52 -28.23
C VAL A 369 12.80 17.71 -26.93
N ASP A 370 13.86 16.95 -26.68
CA ASP A 370 14.13 16.31 -25.41
C ASP A 370 14.88 17.28 -24.49
N LEU A 371 14.17 17.77 -23.47
CA LEU A 371 14.67 18.73 -22.49
C LEU A 371 15.67 18.11 -21.49
N ALA A 372 15.81 16.78 -21.45
CA ALA A 372 16.87 16.10 -20.71
C ALA A 372 18.12 15.83 -21.57
N ALA A 373 18.03 15.98 -22.89
CA ALA A 373 19.08 15.67 -23.86
C ALA A 373 19.64 14.22 -23.72
N LYS A 374 18.74 13.25 -23.59
CA LYS A 374 19.03 11.81 -23.39
C LYS A 374 18.61 10.92 -24.57
N SER A 375 18.15 11.53 -25.67
CA SER A 375 17.66 10.84 -26.88
C SER A 375 18.74 10.23 -27.77
N ASP A 376 20.02 10.34 -27.40
CA ASP A 376 21.11 9.56 -28.00
C ASP A 376 21.23 8.16 -27.38
N ALA A 377 20.92 8.01 -26.10
CA ALA A 377 20.86 6.73 -25.38
C ALA A 377 19.47 6.06 -25.46
N ILE A 378 18.38 6.84 -25.48
CA ILE A 378 17.00 6.33 -25.41
C ILE A 378 16.41 6.08 -26.81
N ASN A 379 16.02 4.84 -27.09
CA ASN A 379 15.20 4.52 -28.26
C ASN A 379 13.81 5.17 -28.12
N THR A 380 13.31 5.79 -29.20
CA THR A 380 12.05 6.55 -29.19
C THR A 380 11.21 6.26 -30.43
N GLN A 381 10.00 5.72 -30.23
CA GLN A 381 9.00 5.52 -31.28
C GLN A 381 7.83 6.49 -31.08
N PHE A 382 7.32 7.06 -32.16
CA PHE A 382 6.21 8.02 -32.11
C PHE A 382 4.94 7.45 -32.75
N ARG A 383 3.82 7.59 -32.04
CA ARG A 383 2.46 7.47 -32.59
C ARG A 383 1.80 8.83 -32.59
N VAL A 384 1.03 9.16 -33.62
CA VAL A 384 0.33 10.45 -33.71
C VAL A 384 -1.15 10.27 -34.05
N LYS A 385 -1.98 11.07 -33.37
CA LYS A 385 -3.38 11.33 -33.71
C LYS A 385 -3.48 12.77 -34.18
N PHE A 386 -3.73 12.97 -35.48
CA PHE A 386 -3.86 14.28 -36.11
C PHE A 386 -5.34 14.55 -36.38
N ARG A 387 -5.86 15.66 -35.84
CA ARG A 387 -7.23 16.13 -36.05
C ARG A 387 -7.22 17.51 -36.67
N ALA A 388 -8.08 17.77 -37.63
CA ALA A 388 -8.20 19.06 -38.29
C ALA A 388 -9.62 19.64 -38.16
N LYS A 389 -9.72 20.97 -38.28
CA LYS A 389 -10.96 21.73 -38.28
C LYS A 389 -10.84 22.93 -39.24
N ASP A 390 -11.70 22.96 -40.25
CA ASP A 390 -11.87 24.14 -41.10
C ASP A 390 -12.87 25.10 -40.46
N THR A 391 -12.42 26.33 -40.15
CA THR A 391 -13.27 27.40 -39.59
C THR A 391 -13.89 28.31 -40.65
N SER A 392 -13.61 28.08 -41.94
CA SER A 392 -14.05 28.95 -43.04
C SER A 392 -15.57 28.94 -43.27
N TYR A 393 -16.29 27.91 -42.80
CA TYR A 393 -17.70 27.66 -43.12
C TYR A 393 -18.60 27.41 -41.89
N GLY A 394 -18.24 27.92 -40.70
CA GLY A 394 -19.08 27.84 -39.50
C GLY A 394 -18.70 26.72 -38.52
N PHE A 395 -19.65 26.31 -37.67
CA PHE A 395 -19.44 25.39 -36.53
C PHE A 395 -19.12 23.95 -36.95
N SER A 396 -17.86 23.70 -37.34
CA SER A 396 -17.30 22.36 -37.57
C SER A 396 -16.65 21.79 -36.31
N ASP A 397 -16.70 20.47 -36.12
CA ASP A 397 -15.93 19.78 -35.07
C ASP A 397 -14.58 19.26 -35.61
N TYR A 398 -13.65 18.97 -34.69
CA TYR A 398 -12.35 18.40 -35.05
C TYR A 398 -12.49 16.95 -35.55
N LYS A 399 -12.35 16.73 -36.86
CA LYS A 399 -12.31 15.41 -37.49
C LYS A 399 -10.92 14.78 -37.33
N THR A 400 -10.86 13.48 -37.04
CA THR A 400 -9.58 12.75 -37.04
C THR A 400 -9.21 12.42 -38.48
N GLU A 401 -8.05 12.91 -38.93
CA GLU A 401 -7.58 12.74 -40.31
C GLU A 401 -6.47 11.70 -40.43
N TYR A 402 -5.77 11.41 -39.32
CA TYR A 402 -4.85 10.29 -39.21
C TYR A 402 -4.71 9.84 -37.76
N GLU A 403 -4.61 8.53 -37.54
CA GLU A 403 -4.15 7.95 -36.29
C GLU A 403 -3.29 6.72 -36.58
N GLY A 404 -2.04 6.71 -36.12
CA GLY A 404 -1.11 5.62 -36.38
C GLY A 404 0.32 5.90 -35.93
N ASP A 405 1.15 4.86 -36.00
CA ASP A 405 2.57 4.96 -35.72
C ASP A 405 3.27 5.68 -36.88
N ILE A 406 4.18 6.61 -36.57
CA ILE A 406 4.96 7.34 -37.57
C ILE A 406 6.08 6.41 -38.07
N PRO A 407 6.16 6.11 -39.37
CA PRO A 407 7.27 5.34 -39.93
C PRO A 407 8.63 5.99 -39.66
N ASN A 408 9.67 5.19 -39.42
CA ASN A 408 10.99 5.67 -39.01
C ASN A 408 11.62 6.60 -40.05
N GLU A 409 11.35 6.38 -41.34
CA GLU A 409 11.78 7.24 -42.45
C GLU A 409 11.19 8.66 -42.42
N PHE A 410 10.11 8.88 -41.65
CA PHE A 410 9.50 10.19 -41.43
C PHE A 410 9.89 10.81 -40.08
N VAL A 411 10.81 10.18 -39.33
CA VAL A 411 11.37 10.67 -38.08
C VAL A 411 12.87 10.90 -38.26
N THR A 412 13.28 12.16 -38.36
CA THR A 412 14.71 12.51 -38.31
C THR A 412 15.09 12.97 -36.91
N ARG A 413 16.26 12.54 -36.42
CA ARG A 413 16.80 12.97 -35.12
C ARG A 413 18.13 13.69 -35.32
N ASP A 414 18.22 14.88 -34.74
CA ASP A 414 19.43 15.67 -34.62
C ASP A 414 19.69 15.92 -33.14
N TYR A 415 20.72 15.27 -32.58
CA TYR A 415 21.02 15.21 -31.14
C TYR A 415 19.78 14.92 -30.27
N ASN A 416 19.20 15.94 -29.63
CA ASN A 416 18.04 15.87 -28.74
C ASN A 416 16.72 16.35 -29.40
N ARG A 417 16.72 16.65 -30.70
CA ARG A 417 15.56 17.15 -31.45
C ARG A 417 15.10 16.13 -32.49
N PHE A 418 13.82 15.83 -32.47
CA PHE A 418 13.13 15.03 -33.48
C PHE A 418 12.35 15.94 -34.41
N THR A 419 12.40 15.69 -35.72
CA THR A 419 11.50 16.28 -36.70
C THR A 419 10.60 15.18 -37.27
N LEU A 420 9.30 15.31 -36.99
CA LEU A 420 8.25 14.41 -37.46
C LEU A 420 7.65 15.00 -38.74
N ALA A 421 7.86 14.35 -39.88
CA ALA A 421 7.40 14.79 -41.19
C ALA A 421 5.91 14.48 -41.41
N LEU A 422 5.04 15.11 -40.60
CA LEU A 422 3.60 14.86 -40.59
C LEU A 422 2.95 15.00 -41.98
N GLY A 423 3.44 15.92 -42.81
CA GLY A 423 2.97 16.12 -44.19
C GLY A 423 3.20 14.92 -45.13
N LYS A 424 4.02 13.94 -44.74
CA LYS A 424 4.27 12.69 -45.49
C LYS A 424 3.35 11.53 -45.07
N LEU A 425 2.58 11.71 -43.99
CA LEU A 425 1.59 10.73 -43.55
C LEU A 425 0.39 10.72 -44.52
N LYS A 426 -0.42 9.66 -44.45
CA LYS A 426 -1.66 9.50 -45.23
C LYS A 426 -2.79 10.37 -44.65
N ILE A 427 -2.56 11.68 -44.62
CA ILE A 427 -3.51 12.73 -44.23
C ILE A 427 -4.06 13.37 -45.51
N ASP A 428 -5.34 13.73 -45.54
CA ASP A 428 -5.92 14.48 -46.65
C ASP A 428 -5.18 15.82 -46.85
N ASN A 429 -4.83 16.15 -48.09
CA ASN A 429 -4.16 17.41 -48.41
C ASN A 429 -4.98 18.63 -47.94
N ASP A 430 -6.30 18.51 -47.84
CA ASP A 430 -7.18 19.58 -47.38
C ASP A 430 -7.00 19.89 -45.89
N ALA A 431 -6.74 18.87 -45.07
CA ALA A 431 -6.37 19.02 -43.67
C ALA A 431 -4.95 19.59 -43.46
N LEU A 432 -4.10 19.56 -44.49
CA LEU A 432 -2.74 20.11 -44.48
C LEU A 432 -2.66 21.53 -45.09
N ARG A 433 -3.79 22.15 -45.47
CA ARG A 433 -3.82 23.50 -46.05
C ARG A 433 -3.49 24.58 -45.00
N SER A 434 -2.83 25.65 -45.43
CA SER A 434 -2.56 26.81 -44.57
C SER A 434 -3.86 27.46 -44.11
N GLY A 435 -3.98 27.76 -42.82
CA GLY A 435 -5.22 28.26 -42.19
C GLY A 435 -6.03 27.20 -41.45
N MET A 436 -5.76 25.91 -41.66
CA MET A 436 -6.45 24.82 -40.94
C MET A 436 -6.06 24.82 -39.45
N ASN A 437 -7.07 24.77 -38.58
CA ASN A 437 -6.86 24.55 -37.14
C ASN A 437 -6.64 23.06 -36.90
N VAL A 438 -5.67 22.71 -36.06
CA VAL A 438 -5.32 21.32 -35.79
C VAL A 438 -5.14 21.04 -34.30
N GLN A 439 -5.51 19.82 -33.90
CA GLN A 439 -5.12 19.22 -32.63
C GLN A 439 -4.23 18.02 -32.93
N ILE A 440 -3.07 17.97 -32.30
CA ILE A 440 -2.11 16.89 -32.47
C ILE A 440 -1.85 16.28 -31.10
N GLU A 441 -2.11 14.98 -30.97
CA GLU A 441 -1.68 14.18 -29.84
C GLU A 441 -0.57 13.24 -30.32
N VAL A 442 0.62 13.37 -29.73
CA VAL A 442 1.77 12.50 -29.98
C VAL A 442 2.00 11.64 -28.76
N ILE A 443 2.03 10.33 -28.94
CA ILE A 443 2.43 9.37 -27.90
C ILE A 443 3.84 8.91 -28.26
N ALA A 444 4.83 9.37 -27.48
CA ALA A 444 6.21 8.89 -27.59
C ALA A 444 6.40 7.69 -26.66
N THR A 445 6.70 6.52 -27.21
CA THR A 445 7.14 5.35 -26.46
C THR A 445 8.66 5.35 -26.42
N ARG A 446 9.23 5.37 -25.22
CA ARG A 446 10.68 5.47 -24.98
C ARG A 446 11.18 4.23 -24.25
N SER A 447 12.34 3.70 -24.63
CA SER A 447 12.93 2.51 -24.01
C SER A 447 14.46 2.57 -23.89
N LEU A 448 14.97 1.92 -22.85
CA LEU A 448 16.39 1.68 -22.59
C LEU A 448 16.53 0.34 -21.85
N GLY A 449 17.45 -0.52 -22.31
CA GLY A 449 17.58 -1.88 -21.78
C GLY A 449 16.24 -2.61 -21.76
N GLY A 450 15.87 -3.19 -20.62
CA GLY A 450 14.57 -3.85 -20.41
C GLY A 450 13.41 -2.94 -20.01
N ARG A 451 13.56 -1.60 -19.98
CA ARG A 451 12.54 -0.67 -19.47
C ARG A 451 11.88 0.15 -20.59
N SER A 452 10.61 0.48 -20.40
CA SER A 452 9.86 1.36 -21.31
C SER A 452 8.86 2.27 -20.58
N ALA A 453 8.54 3.41 -21.20
CA ALA A 453 7.60 4.41 -20.71
C ALA A 453 6.92 5.12 -21.89
N LYS A 454 5.75 5.71 -21.65
CA LYS A 454 5.01 6.49 -22.65
C LYS A 454 4.81 7.91 -22.17
N GLN A 455 5.01 8.87 -23.06
CA GLN A 455 4.70 10.28 -22.84
C GLN A 455 3.68 10.75 -23.88
N THR A 456 2.54 11.25 -23.42
CA THR A 456 1.54 11.89 -24.29
C THR A 456 1.78 13.39 -24.31
N ILE A 457 1.99 13.94 -25.52
CA ILE A 457 2.23 15.34 -25.79
C ILE A 457 1.03 15.85 -26.60
N ARG A 458 0.37 16.91 -26.12
CA ARG A 458 -0.76 17.53 -26.79
C ARG A 458 -0.39 18.92 -27.28
N TRP A 459 -0.72 19.22 -28.53
CA TRP A 459 -0.48 20.51 -29.15
C TRP A 459 -1.70 20.95 -29.95
N GLN A 460 -1.95 22.26 -29.98
CA GLN A 460 -3.01 22.87 -30.77
C GLN A 460 -2.49 24.13 -31.45
N GLY A 461 -2.96 24.40 -32.66
CA GLY A 461 -2.63 25.61 -33.38
C GLY A 461 -3.12 25.58 -34.82
N VAL A 462 -2.45 26.33 -35.69
CA VAL A 462 -2.87 26.56 -37.07
C VAL A 462 -1.74 26.19 -38.02
N VAL A 463 -2.06 25.47 -39.10
CA VAL A 463 -1.12 25.19 -40.20
C VAL A 463 -0.74 26.51 -40.89
N ARG A 464 0.56 26.80 -41.00
CA ARG A 464 1.06 28.08 -41.52
C ARG A 464 2.22 27.82 -42.49
N LYS A 465 2.06 28.25 -43.75
CA LYS A 465 3.22 28.38 -44.66
C LYS A 465 4.32 29.20 -43.99
N ALA A 466 5.58 28.77 -44.13
CA ALA A 466 6.71 29.57 -43.71
C ALA A 466 6.62 30.99 -44.32
N ARG A 467 6.85 32.01 -43.49
CA ARG A 467 7.07 33.36 -43.99
C ARG A 467 8.35 33.31 -44.83
N ARG A 468 8.25 33.58 -46.14
CA ARG A 468 9.42 33.97 -46.91
C ARG A 468 10.01 35.21 -46.24
N GLY A 469 11.27 35.13 -45.83
CA GLY A 469 12.00 36.31 -45.37
C GLY A 469 12.03 37.36 -46.49
N VAL A 470 11.88 38.62 -46.09
CA VAL A 470 12.28 39.79 -46.87
C VAL A 470 13.72 40.11 -46.48
#